data_AF-A0A6S7EAI4-F1
#
_entry.id   AF-A0A6S7EAI4-F1
#
_cell.length_a   1.000
_cell.length_b   1.000
_cell.length_c   1.000
_cell.angle_alpha   90.00
_cell.angle_beta   90.00
_cell.angle_gamma   90.00
#
_symmetry.space_group_name_H-M   'P 1'
#
loop_
_entity.id
_entity.type
_entity.pdbx_description
1 polymer ?
#
loop_
_entity_poly.entity_id
_entity_poly.type
_entity_poly.pdbx_seq_one_letter_code
_entity_poly.pdbx_strand_id
1 'polypeptide(L)'
;MTARQTRHLPISPATCRAASAPASERVALTVRIDTLDALKLRLALHRALGERIGVYLLSVDHAQAQSTLQLQCVRSELDDLMHAVMRGLPQAEFGAVRLAPAITLR
;
A
#
# COMPACT_ATOMS: atom_id res chain seq x y z
N MET A 1 35.14 -59.64 17.56
CA MET A 1 35.05 -58.40 16.78
C MET A 1 33.98 -58.56 15.70
N THR A 2 32.77 -58.04 15.91
CA THR A 2 31.75 -57.89 14.85
C THR A 2 30.89 -56.67 15.19
N ALA A 3 30.94 -55.65 14.34
CA ALA A 3 30.31 -54.35 14.54
C ALA A 3 28.82 -54.40 14.17
N ARG A 4 27.95 -53.92 15.07
CA ARG A 4 26.52 -53.69 14.82
C ARG A 4 26.37 -52.35 14.09
N GLN A 5 25.93 -52.43 12.84
CA GLN A 5 25.70 -51.30 11.94
C GLN A 5 24.25 -50.82 12.10
N THR A 6 24.06 -49.68 12.79
CA THR A 6 22.75 -49.06 13.01
C THR A 6 22.42 -48.15 11.83
N ARG A 7 21.34 -48.47 11.11
CA ARG A 7 20.84 -47.67 9.98
C ARG A 7 20.17 -46.40 10.53
N HIS A 8 20.73 -45.24 10.19
CA HIS A 8 20.11 -43.94 10.45
C HIS A 8 19.06 -43.67 9.35
N LEU A 9 17.80 -43.43 9.75
CA LEU A 9 16.77 -42.91 8.83
C LEU A 9 17.02 -41.42 8.56
N PRO A 10 16.76 -40.92 7.33
CA PRO A 10 16.80 -39.50 7.04
C PRO A 10 15.55 -38.81 7.62
N ILE A 11 15.78 -37.81 8.45
CA ILE A 11 14.75 -36.92 8.98
C ILE A 11 14.39 -35.96 7.85
N SER A 12 13.23 -36.14 7.24
CA SER A 12 12.69 -35.17 6.28
C SER A 12 12.34 -33.88 7.01
N PRO A 13 12.81 -32.70 6.58
CA PRO A 13 12.33 -31.44 7.13
C PRO A 13 10.90 -31.24 6.65
N ALA A 14 9.94 -31.37 7.58
CA ALA A 14 8.60 -30.88 7.39
C ALA A 14 8.68 -29.40 7.00
N THR A 15 8.32 -29.09 5.76
CA THR A 15 8.16 -27.72 5.32
C THR A 15 6.90 -27.21 6.00
N CYS A 16 7.05 -26.54 7.15
CA CYS A 16 6.00 -25.72 7.72
C CYS A 16 5.76 -24.58 6.72
N ARG A 17 4.86 -24.82 5.76
CA ARG A 17 4.35 -23.77 4.90
C ARG A 17 3.52 -22.88 5.80
N ALA A 18 4.17 -21.83 6.31
CA ALA A 18 3.51 -20.75 7.02
C ALA A 18 2.31 -20.35 6.16
N ALA A 19 1.10 -20.61 6.67
CA ALA A 19 -0.12 -20.18 6.01
C ALA A 19 -0.03 -18.66 5.90
N SER A 20 0.26 -18.18 4.70
CA SER A 20 0.16 -16.76 4.38
C SER A 20 -1.26 -16.37 4.74
N ALA A 21 -1.43 -15.52 5.76
CA ALA A 21 -2.71 -14.87 6.02
C ALA A 21 -3.28 -14.39 4.68
N PRO A 22 -4.61 -14.45 4.46
CA PRO A 22 -5.18 -14.00 3.19
C PRO A 22 -4.61 -12.61 2.92
N ALA A 23 -3.85 -12.50 1.82
CA ALA A 23 -3.19 -11.26 1.48
C ALA A 23 -4.30 -10.22 1.30
N SER A 24 -4.51 -9.37 2.31
CA SER A 24 -5.58 -8.39 2.30
C SER A 24 -5.50 -7.63 0.99
N GLU A 25 -6.54 -7.77 0.17
CA GLU A 25 -6.55 -7.28 -1.20
C GLU A 25 -6.27 -5.77 -1.18
N ARG A 26 -5.16 -5.37 -1.81
CA ARG A 26 -4.74 -3.97 -1.81
C ARG A 26 -5.30 -3.27 -3.03
N VAL A 27 -5.76 -2.04 -2.82
CA VAL A 27 -6.24 -1.15 -3.87
C VAL A 27 -5.43 0.14 -3.89
N ALA A 28 -5.31 0.72 -5.08
CA ALA A 28 -4.84 2.08 -5.30
C ALA A 28 -6.02 2.97 -5.66
N LEU A 29 -6.19 4.05 -4.92
CA LEU A 29 -7.09 5.15 -5.20
C LEU A 29 -6.30 6.29 -5.83
N THR A 30 -6.67 6.70 -7.03
CA THR A 30 -6.13 7.90 -7.67
C THR A 30 -6.93 9.13 -7.26
N VAL A 31 -6.25 10.22 -6.93
CA VAL A 31 -6.83 11.49 -6.53
C VAL A 31 -6.13 12.61 -7.30
N ARG A 32 -6.88 13.55 -7.87
CA ARG A 32 -6.32 14.72 -8.58
C ARG A 32 -6.63 16.00 -7.81
N ILE A 33 -5.69 16.94 -7.79
CA ILE A 33 -5.86 18.25 -7.19
C ILE A 33 -5.26 19.32 -8.12
N ASP A 34 -5.99 20.41 -8.33
CA ASP A 34 -5.57 21.58 -9.09
C ASP A 34 -4.57 22.44 -8.30
N THR A 35 -3.41 21.86 -8.01
CA THR A 35 -2.29 22.55 -7.39
C THR A 35 -0.97 21.92 -7.81
N LEU A 36 0.08 22.74 -7.84
CA LEU A 36 1.46 22.31 -8.07
C LEU A 36 2.29 22.27 -6.78
N ASP A 37 1.70 22.68 -5.65
CA ASP A 37 2.40 22.73 -4.36
C ASP A 37 2.42 21.35 -3.70
N ALA A 38 3.38 20.53 -4.14
CA ALA A 38 3.60 19.18 -3.66
C ALA A 38 3.87 19.14 -2.14
N LEU A 39 4.55 20.15 -1.58
CA LEU A 39 4.85 20.20 -0.15
C LEU A 39 3.56 20.43 0.66
N LYS A 40 2.73 21.39 0.24
CA LYS A 40 1.45 21.66 0.87
C LYS A 40 0.53 20.45 0.80
N LEU A 41 0.50 19.74 -0.33
CA LEU A 41 -0.25 18.48 -0.46
C LEU A 41 0.25 17.42 0.49
N ARG A 42 1.57 17.20 0.55
CA ARG A 42 2.18 16.25 1.49
C ARG A 42 1.81 16.56 2.94
N LEU A 43 1.87 17.83 3.35
CA LEU A 43 1.49 18.25 4.69
C LEU A 43 -0.01 18.05 4.97
N ALA A 44 -0.87 18.38 4.01
CA ALA A 44 -2.31 18.19 4.12
C ALA A 44 -2.67 16.70 4.26
N LEU A 45 -2.03 15.83 3.48
CA LEU A 45 -2.19 14.38 3.58
C LEU A 45 -1.75 13.87 4.94
N HIS A 46 -0.55 14.24 5.39
CA HIS A 46 -0.06 13.84 6.71
C HIS A 46 -0.99 14.30 7.84
N ARG A 47 -1.62 15.47 7.74
CA ARG A 47 -2.62 15.91 8.72
C ARG A 47 -3.93 15.14 8.63
N ALA A 48 -4.39 14.82 7.43
CA ALA A 48 -5.69 14.21 7.20
C ALA A 48 -5.71 12.70 7.52
N LEU A 49 -4.64 12.01 7.14
CA LEU A 49 -4.51 10.56 7.25
C LEU A 49 -3.60 10.15 8.41
N GLY A 50 -2.72 11.03 8.90
CA GLY A 50 -1.82 10.75 10.01
C GLY A 50 -0.91 9.55 9.76
N GLU A 51 -0.76 8.72 10.79
CA GLU A 51 -0.01 7.47 10.78
C GLU A 51 -0.61 6.39 9.86
N ARG A 52 -1.81 6.62 9.30
CA ARG A 52 -2.43 5.70 8.32
C ARG A 52 -1.81 5.83 6.93
N ILE A 53 -0.97 6.84 6.70
CA ILE A 53 -0.22 6.99 5.46
C ILE A 53 0.85 5.90 5.38
N GLY A 54 0.56 4.89 4.56
CA GLY A 54 1.59 4.02 3.99
C GLY A 54 2.35 4.72 2.86
N VAL A 55 2.99 3.93 2.01
CA VAL A 55 3.65 4.46 0.81
C VAL A 55 2.61 4.98 -0.18
N TYR A 56 2.81 6.18 -0.71
CA TYR A 56 1.99 6.79 -1.76
C TYR A 56 2.88 7.37 -2.85
N LEU A 57 2.34 7.46 -4.07
CA LEU A 57 2.96 8.23 -5.15
C LEU A 57 2.31 9.61 -5.23
N LEU A 58 3.15 10.63 -5.41
CA LEU A 58 2.76 11.97 -5.77
C LEU A 58 3.48 12.34 -7.07
N SER A 59 2.71 12.74 -8.08
CA SER A 59 3.23 13.19 -9.36
C SER A 59 2.68 14.58 -9.65
N VAL A 60 3.55 15.49 -10.09
CA VAL A 60 3.19 16.87 -10.42
C VAL A 60 3.23 17.00 -11.93
N ASP A 61 2.08 17.31 -12.53
CA ASP A 61 1.95 17.59 -13.95
C ASP A 61 1.90 19.11 -14.16
N HIS A 62 3.04 19.68 -14.55
CA HIS A 62 3.16 21.09 -14.85
C HIS A 62 2.44 21.49 -16.16
N ALA A 63 2.17 20.57 -17.08
CA ALA A 63 1.48 20.87 -18.33
C ALA A 63 -0.02 21.10 -18.09
N GLN A 64 -0.62 20.34 -17.16
CA GLN A 64 -2.02 20.49 -16.77
C GLN A 64 -2.21 21.39 -15.54
N ALA A 65 -1.13 21.86 -14.92
CA ALA A 65 -1.15 22.60 -13.65
C ALA A 65 -1.80 21.81 -12.49
N GLN A 66 -1.62 20.48 -12.46
CA GLN A 66 -2.28 19.58 -11.52
C GLN A 66 -1.31 18.62 -10.86
N SER A 67 -1.68 18.16 -9.66
CA SER A 67 -1.01 17.07 -8.98
C SER A 67 -1.91 15.83 -8.93
N THR A 68 -1.30 14.68 -9.18
CA THR A 68 -1.96 13.37 -9.04
C THR A 68 -1.35 12.61 -7.88
N LEU A 69 -2.21 12.07 -7.04
CA LEU A 69 -1.90 11.26 -5.88
C LEU A 69 -2.42 9.86 -6.06
N GLN A 70 -1.58 8.88 -5.76
CA GLN A 70 -1.98 7.48 -5.74
C GLN A 70 -1.79 6.93 -4.33
N LEU A 71 -2.92 6.72 -3.65
CA LEU A 71 -2.98 6.25 -2.27
C LEU A 71 -3.28 4.76 -2.27
N GLN A 72 -2.47 3.97 -1.54
CA GLN A 72 -2.72 2.54 -1.40
C GLN A 72 -3.23 2.18 -0.02
N CYS A 73 -4.26 1.34 0.04
CA CYS A 73 -4.81 0.79 1.27
C CYS A 73 -5.27 -0.65 1.05
N VAL A 74 -5.64 -1.35 2.12
CA VAL A 74 -6.42 -2.58 1.97
C VAL A 74 -7.85 -2.24 1.58
N ARG A 75 -8.51 -3.10 0.80
CA ARG A 75 -9.85 -2.85 0.26
C ARG A 75 -10.87 -2.51 1.37
N SER A 76 -10.74 -3.11 2.54
CA SER A 76 -11.59 -2.86 3.71
C SER A 76 -11.44 -1.47 4.33
N GLU A 77 -10.34 -0.76 4.07
CA GLU A 77 -10.05 0.59 4.59
C GLU A 77 -10.35 1.69 3.58
N LEU A 78 -10.82 1.34 2.37
CA LEU A 78 -11.01 2.31 1.29
C LEU A 78 -12.01 3.40 1.66
N ASP A 79 -13.13 3.06 2.29
CA ASP A 79 -14.17 4.02 2.64
C ASP A 79 -13.66 5.03 3.68
N ASP A 80 -12.91 4.55 4.68
CA ASP A 80 -12.24 5.40 5.68
C ASP A 80 -11.22 6.33 5.03
N LEU A 81 -10.42 5.80 4.09
CA LEU A 81 -9.46 6.57 3.32
C LEU A 81 -10.15 7.68 2.51
N MET A 82 -11.21 7.34 1.77
CA MET A 82 -11.99 8.30 0.99
C MET A 82 -12.57 9.40 1.88
N HIS A 83 -13.15 9.03 3.03
CA HIS A 83 -13.70 10.01 3.96
C HIS A 83 -12.63 10.96 4.51
N ALA A 84 -11.45 10.43 4.85
CA ALA A 84 -10.35 11.25 5.32
C ALA A 84 -9.79 12.18 4.23
N VAL A 85 -9.73 11.72 2.97
CA VAL A 85 -9.37 12.57 1.82
C VAL A 85 -10.41 13.67 1.63
N MET A 86 -11.70 13.38 1.65
CA MET A 86 -12.75 14.41 1.53
C MET A 86 -12.64 15.49 2.60
N ARG A 87 -12.28 15.11 3.84
CA ARG A 87 -12.09 16.09 4.93
C ARG A 87 -10.80 16.89 4.81
N GLY A 88 -9.70 16.25 4.43
CA GLY A 88 -8.37 16.87 4.40
C GLY A 88 -8.04 17.62 3.10
N LEU A 89 -8.64 17.19 2.00
CA LEU A 89 -8.41 17.67 0.64
C LEU A 89 -9.78 17.83 -0.05
N PRO A 90 -10.60 18.80 0.37
CA PRO A 90 -11.98 18.94 -0.13
C PRO A 90 -12.06 19.28 -1.63
N GLN A 91 -11.02 19.90 -2.19
CA GLN A 91 -10.93 20.22 -3.63
C GLN A 91 -10.41 19.05 -4.47
N ALA A 92 -10.25 17.87 -3.89
CA ALA A 92 -9.68 16.73 -4.58
C ALA A 92 -10.73 15.95 -5.36
N GLU A 93 -10.40 15.57 -6.58
CA GLU A 93 -11.24 14.74 -7.43
C GLU A 93 -10.82 13.27 -7.30
N PHE A 94 -11.78 12.40 -6.99
CA PHE A 94 -11.55 10.96 -6.95
C PHE A 94 -11.56 10.38 -8.37
N GLY A 95 -10.49 9.67 -8.72
CA GLY A 95 -10.37 8.90 -9.94
C GLY A 95 -10.71 7.42 -9.74
N ALA A 96 -10.19 6.59 -10.63
CA ALA A 96 -10.43 5.15 -10.60
C ALA A 96 -9.78 4.49 -9.38
N VAL A 97 -10.48 3.50 -8.81
CA VAL A 97 -9.92 2.55 -7.84
C VAL A 97 -9.47 1.31 -8.61
N ARG A 98 -8.23 0.88 -8.39
CA ARG A 98 -7.65 -0.28 -9.07
C ARG A 98 -7.04 -1.23 -8.06
N LEU A 99 -7.06 -2.52 -8.37
CA LEU A 99 -6.24 -3.47 -7.63
C LEU A 99 -4.77 -3.11 -7.82
N ALA A 100 -4.00 -3.15 -6.73
CA ALA A 100 -2.60 -2.75 -6.78
C ALA A 100 -1.74 -3.67 -5.90
N PRO A 101 -0.58 -4.12 -6.40
CA PRO A 101 0.43 -4.68 -5.51
C PRO A 101 0.93 -3.57 -4.57
N ALA A 102 1.42 -3.95 -3.39
CA ALA A 102 2.04 -3.00 -2.47
C ALA A 102 3.15 -2.22 -3.18
N ILE A 103 3.16 -0.89 -3.09
CA ILE A 103 4.28 -0.08 -3.59
C ILE A 103 5.54 -0.54 -2.86
N THR A 104 6.44 -1.16 -3.60
CA THR A 104 7.77 -1.50 -3.13
C THR A 104 8.68 -0.37 -3.57
N LEU A 105 9.24 0.38 -2.61
CA LEU A 105 10.32 1.30 -2.89
C LEU A 105 11.51 0.46 -3.38
N ARG A 106 11.94 0.69 -4.62
CA ARG A 106 13.17 0.09 -5.17
C ARG A 106 14.37 0.94 -4.80
#